data_AF-A0A9D5U492-F1
#
_entry.id   AF-A0A9D5U492-F1
#
_cell.length_a   1.000
_cell.length_b   1.000
_cell.length_c   1.000
_cell.angle_alpha   90.00
_cell.angle_beta   90.00
_cell.angle_gamma   90.00
#
_symmetry.space_group_name_H-M   'P 1'
#
loop_
_entity.id
_entity.type
_entity.pdbx_description
1 polymer ?
#
loop_
_entity_poly.entity_id
_entity_poly.type
_entity_poly.pdbx_seq_one_letter_code
_entity_poly.pdbx_strand_id
1 'polypeptide(L)' 'MRTFAWAVMLVLAVSCRAAEPPGGALTGERYRLLVSSDIGGSDPDDIQSMIHLMFYADLFDIEGLVASRPAKAASATF' A
#
# COMPACT_ATOMS: atom_id res chain seq x y z
N MET A 1 -50.30 -11.19 7.71
CA MET A 1 -49.44 -10.02 8.00
C MET A 1 -48.12 -10.39 8.68
N ARG A 2 -48.11 -11.23 9.73
CA ARG A 2 -46.86 -11.63 10.42
C ARG A 2 -45.91 -12.45 9.54
N THR A 3 -46.41 -13.41 8.75
CA THR A 3 -45.60 -14.27 7.85
C THR A 3 -44.88 -13.50 6.74
N PHE A 4 -45.49 -12.42 6.23
CA PHE A 4 -44.87 -11.51 5.27
C PHE A 4 -43.71 -10.72 5.90
N ALA A 5 -43.85 -10.29 7.15
CA ALA A 5 -42.79 -9.59 7.88
C ALA A 5 -41.55 -10.46 8.11
N TRP A 6 -41.74 -11.76 8.40
CA TRP A 6 -40.62 -12.71 8.53
C TRP A 6 -39.92 -12.96 7.20
N ALA A 7 -40.66 -13.08 6.10
CA ALA A 7 -40.09 -13.26 4.77
C ALA A 7 -39.28 -12.02 4.31
N VAL A 8 -39.79 -10.81 4.57
CA VAL A 8 -39.08 -9.54 4.26
C VAL A 8 -37.81 -9.39 5.10
N MET A 9 -37.85 -9.78 6.38
CA MET A 9 -36.68 -9.76 7.26
C MET A 9 -35.60 -10.77 6.82
N LEU A 10 -36.01 -11.93 6.29
CA LEU A 10 -35.09 -12.93 5.75
C LEU A 10 -34.41 -12.46 4.45
N VAL A 11 -35.13 -11.75 3.57
CA VAL A 11 -34.60 -11.19 2.33
C VAL A 11 -33.63 -10.02 2.59
N LEU A 12 -33.90 -9.20 3.61
CA LEU A 12 -33.01 -8.12 4.05
C LEU A 12 -31.69 -8.64 4.63
N ALA A 13 -31.72 -9.76 5.37
CA ALA A 13 -30.51 -10.38 5.91
C ALA A 13 -29.59 -10.97 4.81
N VAL A 14 -30.17 -11.48 3.72
CA VAL A 14 -29.43 -12.06 2.58
C VAL A 14 -28.77 -11.00 1.69
N SER A 15 -29.20 -9.74 1.76
CA SER A 15 -28.68 -8.66 0.90
C SER A 15 -27.35 -8.05 1.40
N CYS A 16 -26.85 -8.48 2.57
CA CYS A 16 -25.54 -8.07 3.06
C CYS A 16 -24.43 -8.89 2.39
N ARG A 17 -24.14 -8.58 1.14
CA ARG A 17 -22.99 -9.15 0.43
C ARG A 17 -21.73 -8.44 0.95
N ALA A 18 -20.89 -9.15 1.70
CA ALA A 18 -19.59 -8.64 2.08
C ALA A 18 -18.81 -8.30 0.79
N ALA A 19 -18.26 -7.09 0.70
CA ALA A 19 -17.35 -6.77 -0.39
C ALA A 19 -16.13 -7.68 -0.25
N GLU A 20 -15.89 -8.52 -1.25
CA GLU A 20 -14.65 -9.29 -1.31
C GLU A 20 -13.49 -8.28 -1.40
N PRO A 21 -12.41 -8.47 -0.63
CA PRO A 21 -11.27 -7.60 -0.77
C PRO A 21 -10.76 -7.69 -2.21
N PRO A 22 -10.34 -6.57 -2.82
CA PRO A 22 -9.62 -6.61 -4.08
C PRO A 22 -8.48 -7.62 -3.99
N GLY A 23 -8.20 -8.27 -5.11
CA GLY A 23 -7.22 -9.32 -5.15
C GLY A 23 -5.83 -8.81 -4.71
N GLY A 24 -4.99 -9.69 -4.20
CA GLY A 24 -3.61 -9.33 -3.84
C GLY A 24 -2.66 -9.41 -5.04
N ALA A 25 -1.37 -9.18 -4.80
CA ALA A 25 -0.32 -9.31 -5.82
C ALA A 25 -0.33 -10.66 -6.56
N LEU A 26 -0.73 -11.75 -5.89
CA LEU A 26 -0.86 -13.09 -6.49
C LEU A 26 -1.97 -13.20 -7.54
N THR A 27 -2.94 -12.29 -7.52
CA THR A 27 -4.03 -12.20 -8.50
C THR A 27 -3.72 -11.23 -9.64
N GLY A 28 -2.51 -10.64 -9.65
CA GLY A 28 -2.08 -9.64 -10.63
C GLY A 28 -2.49 -8.21 -10.27
N GLU A 29 -3.24 -8.00 -9.19
CA GLU A 29 -3.56 -6.67 -8.67
C GLU A 29 -2.39 -6.14 -7.83
N ARG A 30 -1.63 -5.20 -8.40
CA ARG A 30 -0.48 -4.54 -7.76
C ARG A 30 -0.69 -3.04 -7.69
N TYR A 31 -0.26 -2.46 -6.58
CA TYR A 31 -0.29 -1.02 -6.42
C TYR A 31 0.92 -0.39 -7.13
N ARG A 32 0.63 0.69 -7.84
CA ARG A 32 1.65 1.53 -8.48
C ARG A 32 2.31 2.40 -7.42
N LEU A 33 3.61 2.25 -7.26
CA LEU A 33 4.36 2.86 -6.16
C LEU A 33 5.43 3.82 -6.70
N LEU A 34 5.45 5.04 -6.18
CA LEU A 34 6.52 6.01 -6.38
C LEU A 34 7.11 6.38 -5.03
N VAL A 35 8.41 6.17 -4.86
CA VAL A 35 9.11 6.35 -3.58
C VAL A 35 10.08 7.51 -3.67
N SER A 36 10.04 8.41 -2.69
CA SER A 36 11.05 9.46 -2.48
C SER A 36 11.73 9.24 -1.14
N SER A 37 13.06 9.12 -1.14
CA SER A 37 13.88 8.99 0.06
C SER A 37 15.24 9.61 -0.21
N ASP A 38 15.91 10.12 0.83
CA ASP A 38 17.29 10.59 0.78
C ASP A 38 18.31 9.44 0.83
N ILE A 39 18.05 8.43 -0.01
CA ILE A 39 18.95 7.30 -0.24
C ILE A 39 20.36 7.79 -0.63
N GLY A 40 21.36 7.29 0.09
CA GLY A 40 22.75 7.75 0.00
C GLY A 40 23.12 8.85 0.98
N GLY A 41 22.21 9.22 1.90
CA GLY A 41 22.51 9.98 3.11
C GLY A 41 23.36 9.21 4.13
N SER A 42 23.51 9.79 5.32
CA SER A 42 24.23 9.15 6.43
C SER A 42 23.35 8.26 7.30
N ASP A 43 22.05 8.23 7.03
CA ASP A 43 21.07 7.62 7.91
C ASP A 43 20.84 6.16 7.45
N PRO A 44 21.12 5.16 8.33
CA PRO A 44 21.13 3.75 7.94
C PRO A 44 19.72 3.19 7.70
N ASP A 45 18.68 3.86 8.17
CA ASP A 45 17.27 3.50 7.99
C ASP A 45 16.78 3.67 6.55
N ASP A 46 17.30 4.64 5.80
CA ASP A 46 16.99 4.78 4.36
C ASP A 46 17.46 3.56 3.55
N ILE A 47 18.67 3.09 3.86
CA ILE A 47 19.25 1.90 3.21
C ILE A 47 18.44 0.67 3.60
N GLN A 48 18.11 0.51 4.89
CA GLN A 48 17.30 -0.61 5.37
C GLN A 48 15.90 -0.62 4.73
N SER A 49 15.27 0.54 4.62
CA SER A 49 13.94 0.70 4.03
C SER A 49 13.96 0.38 2.53
N MET A 50 15.02 0.78 1.81
CA MET A 50 15.18 0.45 0.40
C MET A 50 15.40 -1.05 0.18
N ILE A 51 16.22 -1.70 1.02
CA ILE A 51 16.39 -3.16 0.97
C ILE A 51 15.05 -3.86 1.20
N HIS A 52 14.27 -3.40 2.17
CA HIS A 52 12.95 -3.96 2.46
C HIS A 52 11.99 -3.78 1.28
N LEU A 53 11.99 -2.60 0.64
CA LEU A 53 11.21 -2.35 -0.56
C LEU A 53 11.59 -3.31 -1.69
N MET A 54 12.88 -3.50 -1.95
CA MET A 54 13.37 -4.39 -3.01
C MET A 54 13.08 -5.86 -2.71
N PHE A 55 13.07 -6.25 -1.44
CA PHE A 55 12.72 -7.62 -1.03
C PHE A 55 11.25 -7.96 -1.35
N TYR A 56 10.36 -6.97 -1.30
CA TYR A 56 8.94 -7.11 -1.63
C TYR A 56 8.57 -6.51 -3.00
N ALA A 57 9.54 -6.39 -3.91
CA ALA A 57 9.30 -5.80 -5.24
C ALA A 57 8.32 -6.62 -6.10
N ASP A 58 8.05 -7.88 -5.75
CA ASP A 58 7.06 -8.72 -6.40
C ASP A 58 5.61 -8.35 -6.05
N LEU A 59 5.40 -7.56 -4.98
CA LEU A 59 4.10 -7.13 -4.51
C LEU A 59 3.64 -5.80 -5.11
N PHE A 60 4.55 -5.02 -5.69
CA PHE A 60 4.30 -3.65 -6.14
C PHE A 60 4.77 -3.41 -7.57
N ASP A 61 4.08 -2.54 -8.29
CA ASP A 61 4.58 -1.99 -9.55
C ASP A 61 5.32 -0.69 -9.25
N ILE A 62 6.63 -0.79 -9.04
CA ILE A 62 7.47 0.36 -8.69
C ILE A 62 7.69 1.21 -9.95
N GLU A 63 7.03 2.36 -10.00
CA GLU A 63 7.05 3.30 -11.12
C GLU A 63 8.31 4.17 -11.12
N GLY A 64 8.85 4.46 -9.93
CA GLY A 64 10.03 5.30 -9.81
C GLY A 64 10.57 5.41 -8.40
N LEU A 65 11.88 5.63 -8.33
CA LEU A 65 12.63 5.94 -7.12
C LEU A 65 13.25 7.34 -7.30
N VAL A 66 12.87 8.28 -6.44
CA VAL A 66 13.38 9.65 -6.46
C VAL A 66 14.33 9.84 -5.28
N ALA A 67 15.60 10.09 -5.58
CA ALA A 67 16.57 10.44 -4.56
C ALA A 67 16.45 11.92 -4.18
N SER A 68 16.08 12.21 -2.94
CA SER A 68 16.13 13.57 -2.39
C SER A 68 17.51 13.88 -1.82
N ARG A 69 17.90 15.17 -1.78
CA ARG A 69 19.15 15.56 -1.13
C ARG A 69 19.04 15.32 0.38
N PRO A 70 20.04 14.69 1.03
CA PRO A 70 20.05 14.54 2.47
C PRO A 70 20.12 15.91 3.14
N ALA A 71 19.20 16.20 4.06
CA ALA A 71 19.09 17.51 4.72
C ALA A 71 20.40 17.88 5.46
N LYS A 72 21.11 16.87 5.98
CA LYS A 72 22.39 17.02 6.69
C LYS A 72 23.55 17.50 5.80
N ALA A 73 23.48 17.26 4.49
CA ALA A 73 24.48 17.76 3.54
C ALA A 73 24.30 19.24 3.20
N ALA A 74 23.12 19.83 3.46
CA ALA A 74 22.81 21.21 3.14
C ALA A 74 23.20 22.22 4.24
N SER A 75 23.52 21.76 5.46
CA SER A 75 23.98 22.62 6.57
C SER A 75 25.51 22.83 6.58
N ALA A 76 26.24 22.19 5.68
CA ALA A 76 27.64 22.51 5.39
C ALA A 76 27.72 23.73 4.47
N THR A 77 27.32 24.88 5.00
CA THR A 77 27.58 26.19 4.39
C THR A 77 29.08 26.47 4.48
N PHE A 78 29.73 26.69 3.33
CA PHE A 78 31.09 27.22 3.25
C PHE A 78 31.17 28.66 3.76
#